data_AF-A0AAV5AVL4-F1
#
_entry.id   AF-A0AAV5AVL4-F1
#
_cell.length_a   1.000
_cell.length_b   1.000
_cell.length_c   1.000
_cell.angle_alpha   90.00
_cell.angle_beta   90.00
_cell.angle_gamma   90.00
#
_symmetry.space_group_name_H-M   'P 1'
#
loop_
_entity.id
_entity.type
_entity.pdbx_description
1 polymer ?
#
loop_
_entity_poly.entity_id
_entity_poly.type
_entity_poly.pdbx_seq_one_letter_code
_entity_poly.pdbx_strand_id
1 'polypeptide(L)'
;MNKISFKIRVSEIADVAHRLVNIFAKEASLQNDVFLKNLFAKIELQATAISIAIKKETAVSKLEDADNLRDETIINLHNILVGYRSMRTTEIKESAEKIYAVFERYGTKITRENYSSESGHIESLLRDLAATDLQEAIGKLSGVAETIEELRTRQKAFHTEQQTYEKALSAQGTSESATALKKTLLELINNKLVYFLIATNTEAHYQNLSNLVAQIINSTNETISRRSKKTDK
;
A
#
# COMPACT_ATOMS: atom_id res chain seq x y z
N MET A 1 -13.11 -32.28 -9.35
CA MET A 1 -12.85 -31.01 -8.63
C MET A 1 -12.08 -30.04 -9.54
N ASN A 2 -12.42 -28.76 -9.54
CA ASN A 2 -11.75 -27.75 -10.38
C ASN A 2 -10.45 -27.24 -9.75
N LYS A 3 -9.57 -26.66 -10.57
CA LYS A 3 -8.43 -25.84 -10.10
C LYS A 3 -8.87 -24.39 -9.90
N ILE A 4 -8.16 -23.66 -9.03
CA ILE A 4 -8.29 -22.20 -8.91
C ILE A 4 -7.77 -21.55 -10.19
N SER A 5 -8.51 -20.57 -10.72
CA SER A 5 -8.11 -19.79 -11.88
C SER A 5 -6.85 -18.95 -11.61
N PHE A 6 -5.89 -18.95 -12.55
CA PHE A 6 -4.67 -18.13 -12.46
C PHE A 6 -4.94 -16.61 -12.44
N LYS A 7 -6.15 -16.19 -12.86
CA LYS A 7 -6.65 -14.80 -12.83
C LYS A 7 -7.05 -14.31 -11.42
N ILE A 8 -6.90 -15.14 -10.39
CA ILE A 8 -7.14 -14.77 -8.99
C ILE A 8 -6.22 -13.60 -8.57
N ARG A 9 -6.72 -12.67 -7.74
CA ARG A 9 -5.89 -11.61 -7.16
C ARG A 9 -5.09 -12.12 -5.96
N VAL A 10 -4.04 -11.39 -5.58
CA VAL A 10 -3.15 -11.77 -4.47
C VAL A 10 -3.92 -11.85 -3.14
N SER A 11 -4.78 -10.87 -2.84
CA SER A 11 -5.63 -10.89 -1.65
C SER A 11 -6.67 -12.02 -1.66
N GLU A 12 -7.22 -12.33 -2.83
CA GLU A 12 -8.21 -13.40 -2.99
C GLU A 12 -7.61 -14.78 -2.71
N ILE A 13 -6.38 -15.04 -3.16
CA ILE A 13 -5.76 -16.34 -2.87
C ILE A 13 -5.35 -16.49 -1.40
N ALA A 14 -4.95 -15.40 -0.74
CA ALA A 14 -4.69 -15.41 0.69
C ALA A 14 -5.96 -15.76 1.48
N ASP A 15 -7.10 -15.14 1.15
CA ASP A 15 -8.40 -15.48 1.74
C ASP A 15 -8.77 -16.95 1.52
N VAL A 16 -8.62 -17.44 0.28
CA VAL A 16 -8.88 -18.85 -0.03
C VAL A 16 -8.01 -19.77 0.82
N ALA A 17 -6.71 -19.49 0.95
CA ALA A 17 -5.81 -20.28 1.77
C ALA A 17 -6.24 -20.29 3.26
N HIS A 18 -6.62 -19.14 3.83
CA HIS A 18 -7.14 -19.09 5.20
C HIS A 18 -8.44 -19.90 5.37
N ARG A 19 -9.36 -19.82 4.41
CA ARG A 19 -10.59 -20.62 4.42
C ARG A 19 -10.28 -22.12 4.34
N LEU A 20 -9.34 -22.50 3.48
CA LEU A 20 -8.89 -23.88 3.32
C LEU A 20 -8.24 -24.43 4.61
N VAL A 21 -7.36 -23.65 5.25
CA VAL A 21 -6.75 -24.01 6.55
C VAL A 21 -7.83 -24.17 7.63
N ASN A 22 -8.79 -23.25 7.68
CA ASN A 22 -9.88 -23.28 8.66
C ASN A 22 -10.81 -24.48 8.51
N ILE A 23 -11.11 -24.93 7.27
CA ILE A 23 -11.88 -26.16 7.09
C ILE A 23 -11.06 -27.39 7.47
N PHE A 24 -9.77 -27.44 7.09
CA PHE A 24 -8.91 -28.57 7.43
C PHE A 24 -8.78 -28.74 8.95
N ALA A 25 -8.60 -27.64 9.69
CA ALA A 25 -8.53 -27.67 11.15
C ALA A 25 -9.79 -28.25 11.83
N LYS A 26 -10.94 -28.23 11.14
CA LYS A 26 -12.21 -28.81 11.63
C LYS A 26 -12.38 -30.30 11.29
N GLU A 27 -11.56 -30.85 10.41
CA GLU A 27 -11.58 -32.27 10.03
C GLU A 27 -10.77 -33.10 11.02
N ALA A 28 -11.38 -33.42 12.17
CA ALA A 28 -10.73 -34.16 13.26
C ALA A 28 -10.12 -35.51 12.82
N SER A 29 -10.82 -36.24 11.93
CA SER A 29 -10.37 -37.53 11.38
C SER A 29 -9.12 -37.42 10.51
N LEU A 30 -8.89 -36.26 9.89
CA LEU A 30 -7.76 -36.01 8.99
C LEU A 30 -6.58 -35.36 9.71
N GLN A 31 -6.71 -35.03 10.99
CA GLN A 31 -5.62 -34.47 11.78
C GLN A 31 -4.48 -35.46 12.00
N ASN A 32 -4.57 -36.74 11.67
CA ASN A 32 -3.42 -37.65 11.73
C ASN A 32 -2.75 -37.86 10.37
N ASP A 33 -3.30 -37.29 9.30
CA ASP A 33 -2.73 -37.37 7.96
C ASP A 33 -1.49 -36.49 7.85
N VAL A 34 -0.31 -37.12 7.78
CA VAL A 34 0.99 -36.43 7.75
C VAL A 34 1.14 -35.58 6.49
N PHE A 35 0.62 -36.03 5.34
CA PHE A 35 0.72 -35.29 4.10
C PHE A 35 -0.12 -34.01 4.16
N LEU A 36 -1.40 -34.13 4.53
CA LEU A 36 -2.31 -33.00 4.62
C LEU A 36 -1.84 -32.00 5.68
N LYS A 37 -1.42 -32.46 6.86
CA LYS A 37 -0.84 -31.59 7.91
C LYS A 37 0.32 -30.75 7.37
N ASN A 38 1.29 -31.39 6.73
CA ASN A 38 2.45 -30.70 6.17
C ASN A 38 2.08 -29.75 5.03
N LEU A 39 1.12 -30.13 4.19
CA LEU A 39 0.66 -29.28 3.10
C LEU A 39 -0.08 -28.05 3.61
N PHE A 40 -1.01 -28.21 4.55
CA PHE A 40 -1.78 -27.10 5.13
C PHE A 40 -0.90 -26.16 5.96
N ALA A 41 0.11 -26.67 6.68
CA ALA A 41 1.10 -25.83 7.34
C ALA A 41 1.87 -24.95 6.35
N LYS A 42 2.25 -25.49 5.17
CA LYS A 42 2.89 -24.71 4.10
C LYS A 42 1.94 -23.67 3.49
N ILE A 43 0.68 -24.04 3.27
CA ILE A 43 -0.36 -23.13 2.77
C ILE A 43 -0.58 -21.98 3.75
N GLU A 44 -0.66 -22.26 5.06
CA GLU A 44 -0.85 -21.27 6.11
C GLU A 44 0.34 -20.31 6.24
N LEU A 45 1.56 -20.86 6.26
CA LEU A 45 2.79 -20.07 6.28
C LEU A 45 2.84 -19.13 5.08
N GLN A 46 2.46 -19.61 3.91
CA GLN A 46 2.48 -18.83 2.70
C GLN A 46 1.35 -17.79 2.62
N ALA A 47 0.16 -18.10 3.11
CA ALA A 47 -0.92 -17.12 3.24
C ALA A 47 -0.54 -15.98 4.20
N THR A 48 0.11 -16.32 5.31
CA THR A 48 0.66 -15.34 6.27
C THR A 48 1.72 -14.46 5.61
N ALA A 49 2.65 -15.06 4.87
CA ALA A 49 3.67 -14.35 4.11
C ALA A 49 3.08 -13.36 3.09
N ILE A 50 2.06 -13.78 2.32
CA ILE A 50 1.35 -12.90 1.39
C ILE A 50 0.71 -11.72 2.13
N SER A 51 0.04 -11.97 3.25
CA SER A 51 -0.60 -10.91 4.04
C SER A 51 0.42 -9.87 4.54
N ILE A 52 1.62 -10.31 4.94
CA ILE A 52 2.71 -9.40 5.33
C ILE A 52 3.23 -8.62 4.11
N ALA A 53 3.47 -9.29 2.98
CA ALA A 53 3.94 -8.66 1.75
C ALA A 53 2.95 -7.60 1.22
N ILE A 54 1.64 -7.88 1.21
CA ILE A 54 0.60 -6.90 0.83
C ILE A 54 0.68 -5.67 1.72
N LYS A 55 0.78 -5.84 3.04
CA LYS A 55 0.85 -4.71 3.99
C LYS A 55 2.09 -3.84 3.72
N LYS A 56 3.24 -4.47 3.49
CA LYS A 56 4.49 -3.79 3.16
C LYS A 56 4.37 -3.01 1.84
N GLU A 57 3.94 -3.67 0.77
CA GLU A 57 3.77 -3.04 -0.55
C GLU A 57 2.77 -1.87 -0.49
N THR A 58 1.68 -2.03 0.27
CA THR A 58 0.69 -0.96 0.48
C THR A 58 1.30 0.23 1.23
N ALA A 59 2.09 -0.03 2.28
CA ALA A 59 2.75 1.03 3.04
C ALA A 59 3.77 1.79 2.20
N VAL A 60 4.52 1.10 1.33
CA VAL A 60 5.45 1.74 0.37
C VAL A 60 4.68 2.65 -0.58
N SER A 61 3.63 2.14 -1.22
CA SER A 61 2.82 2.92 -2.18
C SER A 61 2.23 4.17 -1.53
N LYS A 62 1.67 4.06 -0.32
CA LYS A 62 1.09 5.20 0.40
C LYS A 62 2.14 6.24 0.82
N LEU A 63 3.32 5.78 1.21
CA LEU A 63 4.42 6.67 1.57
C LEU A 63 4.88 7.47 0.34
N GLU A 64 5.02 6.82 -0.82
CA GLU A 64 5.36 7.46 -2.09
C GLU A 64 4.27 8.44 -2.55
N ASP A 65 2.99 8.07 -2.43
CA ASP A 65 1.88 8.98 -2.73
C ASP A 65 1.90 10.23 -1.83
N ALA A 66 2.16 10.05 -0.52
CA ALA A 66 2.26 11.16 0.42
C ALA A 66 3.47 12.05 0.13
N ASP A 67 4.58 11.46 -0.30
CA ASP A 67 5.79 12.15 -0.72
C ASP A 67 5.54 13.06 -1.94
N ASN A 68 4.96 12.48 -3.01
CA ASN A 68 4.60 13.19 -4.24
C ASN A 68 3.70 14.40 -3.96
N LEU A 69 2.77 14.29 -3.00
CA LEU A 69 1.93 15.41 -2.60
C LEU A 69 2.74 16.53 -1.93
N ARG A 70 3.71 16.24 -1.06
CA ARG A 70 4.53 17.30 -0.46
C ARG A 70 5.37 18.02 -1.51
N ASP A 71 5.95 17.26 -2.42
CA ASP A 71 6.72 17.79 -3.56
C ASP A 71 5.89 18.73 -4.42
N GLU A 72 4.68 18.29 -4.79
CA GLU A 72 3.73 19.11 -5.55
C GLU A 72 3.44 20.43 -4.83
N THR A 73 3.22 20.41 -3.51
CA THR A 73 2.92 21.63 -2.75
C THR A 73 4.11 22.59 -2.67
N ILE A 74 5.33 22.07 -2.56
CA ILE A 74 6.55 22.90 -2.64
C ILE A 74 6.65 23.58 -4.00
N ILE A 75 6.37 22.84 -5.09
CA ILE A 75 6.36 23.38 -6.45
C ILE A 75 5.24 24.42 -6.61
N ASN A 76 4.06 24.17 -6.07
CA ASN A 76 2.94 25.11 -6.11
C ASN A 76 3.27 26.40 -5.37
N LEU A 77 3.86 26.32 -4.17
CA LEU A 77 4.29 27.49 -3.41
C LEU A 77 5.32 28.31 -4.20
N HIS A 78 6.31 27.65 -4.80
CA HIS A 78 7.27 28.32 -5.67
C HIS A 78 6.59 29.08 -6.82
N ASN A 79 5.67 28.42 -7.54
CA ASN A 79 5.00 28.97 -8.71
C ASN A 79 4.13 30.19 -8.34
N ILE A 80 3.39 30.11 -7.22
CA ILE A 80 2.59 31.22 -6.71
C ILE A 80 3.49 32.42 -6.40
N LEU A 81 4.60 32.20 -5.70
CA LEU A 81 5.52 33.28 -5.33
C LEU A 81 6.18 33.93 -6.56
N VAL A 82 6.61 33.14 -7.54
CA VAL A 82 7.16 33.67 -8.81
C VAL A 82 6.11 34.47 -9.58
N GLY A 83 4.86 34.00 -9.58
CA GLY A 83 3.73 34.73 -10.17
C GLY A 83 3.55 36.11 -9.54
N TYR A 84 3.51 36.18 -8.20
CA TYR A 84 3.36 37.45 -7.50
C TYR A 84 4.57 38.39 -7.63
N ARG A 85 5.80 37.85 -7.67
CA ARG A 85 7.01 38.65 -7.93
C ARG A 85 7.01 39.33 -9.30
N SER A 86 6.23 38.81 -10.24
CA SER A 86 6.09 39.34 -11.59
C SER A 86 5.00 40.41 -11.72
N MET A 87 4.27 40.71 -10.64
CA MET A 87 3.20 41.72 -10.64
C MET A 87 3.75 43.15 -10.72
N ARG A 88 2.96 44.06 -11.31
CA ARG A 88 3.31 45.49 -11.41
C ARG A 88 2.95 46.29 -10.16
N THR A 89 2.09 45.74 -9.30
CA THR A 89 1.70 46.36 -8.03
C THR A 89 2.86 46.25 -7.05
N THR A 90 3.47 47.38 -6.70
CA THR A 90 4.66 47.44 -5.83
C THR A 90 4.46 46.69 -4.52
N GLU A 91 3.34 46.92 -3.83
CA GLU A 91 3.06 46.27 -2.54
C GLU A 91 2.97 44.73 -2.62
N ILE A 92 2.32 44.21 -3.66
CA ILE A 92 2.20 42.76 -3.89
C ILE A 92 3.56 42.16 -4.24
N LYS A 93 4.31 42.84 -5.11
CA LYS A 93 5.64 42.39 -5.52
C LYS A 93 6.61 42.35 -4.33
N GLU A 94 6.67 43.41 -3.52
CA GLU A 94 7.54 43.48 -2.34
C GLU A 94 7.17 42.40 -1.30
N SER A 95 5.88 42.18 -1.07
CA SER A 95 5.41 41.09 -0.19
C SER A 95 5.88 39.72 -0.68
N ALA A 96 5.79 39.47 -1.98
CA ALA A 96 6.22 38.22 -2.59
C ALA A 96 7.75 38.04 -2.58
N GLU A 97 8.51 39.10 -2.83
CA GLU A 97 9.97 39.09 -2.74
C GLU A 97 10.44 38.76 -1.32
N LYS A 98 9.78 39.34 -0.30
CA LYS A 98 10.08 39.05 1.11
C LYS A 98 9.90 37.58 1.44
N ILE A 99 8.78 36.97 1.02
CA ILE A 99 8.49 35.55 1.28
C ILE A 99 9.41 34.65 0.45
N TYR A 100 9.66 35.01 -0.82
CA TYR A 100 10.52 34.22 -1.71
C TYR A 100 11.96 34.16 -1.21
N ALA A 101 12.49 35.25 -0.63
CA ALA A 101 13.84 35.25 -0.05
C ALA A 101 14.01 34.19 1.06
N VAL A 102 12.94 33.90 1.81
CA VAL A 102 12.93 32.81 2.80
C VAL A 102 12.82 31.46 2.10
N PHE A 103 11.90 31.32 1.15
CA PHE A 103 11.70 30.09 0.38
C PHE A 103 12.97 29.64 -0.36
N GLU A 104 13.69 30.56 -1.02
CA GLU A 104 14.83 30.28 -1.89
C GLU A 104 16.03 29.64 -1.16
N ARG A 105 16.15 29.88 0.15
CA ARG A 105 17.16 29.18 1.00
C ARG A 105 17.02 27.66 0.93
N TYR A 106 15.79 27.19 0.75
CA TYR A 106 15.43 25.78 0.60
C TYR A 106 15.28 25.46 -0.89
N GLY A 107 14.35 26.15 -1.57
CA GLY A 107 14.04 26.00 -2.98
C GLY A 107 13.34 24.68 -3.31
N THR A 108 12.97 24.51 -4.58
CA THR A 108 12.34 23.27 -5.08
C THR A 108 13.30 22.09 -5.14
N LYS A 109 14.61 22.29 -4.90
CA LYS A 109 15.60 21.21 -4.90
C LYS A 109 15.42 20.23 -3.74
N ILE A 110 14.74 20.64 -2.66
CA ILE A 110 14.51 19.76 -1.49
C ILE A 110 13.63 18.56 -1.85
N THR A 111 12.76 18.68 -2.88
CA THR A 111 11.92 17.60 -3.43
C THR A 111 12.73 16.47 -4.10
N ARG A 112 14.06 16.58 -4.13
CA ARG A 112 14.96 15.57 -4.72
C ARG A 112 15.85 14.93 -3.67
N GLU A 113 15.69 15.33 -2.41
CA GLU A 113 16.45 14.78 -1.30
C GLU A 113 15.86 13.45 -0.84
N ASN A 114 16.57 12.75 0.03
CA ASN A 114 15.96 11.62 0.73
C ASN A 114 14.92 12.13 1.74
N TYR A 115 13.94 11.28 2.06
CA TYR A 115 12.83 11.59 2.96
C TYR A 115 13.21 12.27 4.28
N SER A 116 14.34 11.87 4.88
CA SER A 116 14.79 12.44 6.16
C SER A 116 15.30 13.87 5.97
N SER A 117 16.06 14.12 4.91
CA SER A 117 16.62 15.44 4.62
C SER A 117 15.53 16.41 4.17
N GLU A 118 14.68 15.97 3.25
CA GLU A 118 13.53 16.74 2.77
C GLU A 118 12.60 17.12 3.94
N SER A 119 12.22 16.17 4.80
CA SER A 119 11.38 16.46 5.97
C SER A 119 12.02 17.48 6.91
N GLY A 120 13.33 17.38 7.15
CA GLY A 120 14.06 18.36 7.95
C GLY A 120 14.04 19.76 7.33
N HIS A 121 14.18 19.85 6.01
CA HIS A 121 14.10 21.11 5.27
C HIS A 121 12.68 21.68 5.21
N ILE A 122 11.64 20.84 5.02
CA ILE A 122 10.24 21.29 5.05
C ILE A 122 9.89 21.86 6.43
N GLU A 123 10.25 21.17 7.51
CA GLU A 123 9.99 21.67 8.87
C GLU A 123 10.72 22.98 9.15
N SER A 124 11.94 23.14 8.62
CA SER A 124 12.70 24.38 8.73
C SER A 124 12.08 25.51 7.90
N LEU A 125 11.64 25.22 6.67
CA LEU A 125 10.91 26.16 5.81
C LEU A 125 9.61 26.62 6.48
N LEU A 126 8.80 25.70 6.98
CA LEU A 126 7.54 26.00 7.67
C LEU A 126 7.76 26.83 8.95
N ARG A 127 8.86 26.59 9.66
CA ARG A 127 9.26 27.39 10.83
C ARG A 127 9.64 28.81 10.43
N ASP A 128 10.45 28.97 9.39
CA ASP A 128 10.89 30.28 8.94
C ASP A 128 9.72 31.10 8.37
N LEU A 129 8.81 30.47 7.61
CA LEU A 129 7.60 31.10 7.11
C LEU A 129 6.61 31.49 8.21
N ALA A 130 6.73 30.91 9.41
CA ALA A 130 5.93 31.27 10.58
C ALA A 130 6.48 32.50 11.34
N ALA A 131 7.59 33.09 10.89
CA ALA A 131 8.14 34.30 11.50
C ALA A 131 7.12 35.45 11.48
N THR A 132 7.00 36.17 12.60
CA THR A 132 5.95 37.19 12.79
C THR A 132 6.03 38.31 11.75
N ASP A 133 7.23 38.68 11.33
CA ASP A 133 7.46 39.73 10.34
C ASP A 133 7.04 39.33 8.91
N LEU A 134 6.77 38.05 8.64
CA LEU A 134 6.27 37.56 7.35
C LEU A 134 4.74 37.48 7.28
N GLN A 135 4.04 37.47 8.42
CA GLN A 135 2.60 37.16 8.45
C GLN A 135 1.76 38.21 7.72
N GLU A 136 2.13 39.49 7.82
CA GLU A 136 1.47 40.55 7.05
C GLU A 136 1.64 40.34 5.54
N ALA A 137 2.85 40.02 5.09
CA ALA A 137 3.13 39.77 3.67
C ALA A 137 2.38 38.53 3.16
N ILE A 138 2.34 37.45 3.96
CA ILE A 138 1.60 36.23 3.64
C ILE A 138 0.10 36.52 3.50
N GLY A 139 -0.47 37.32 4.42
CA GLY A 139 -1.88 37.69 4.40
C GLY A 139 -2.29 38.56 3.20
N LYS A 140 -1.35 39.25 2.55
CA LYS A 140 -1.61 40.05 1.34
C LYS A 140 -1.70 39.21 0.06
N LEU A 141 -1.17 37.99 0.06
CA LEU A 141 -1.05 37.15 -1.14
C LEU A 141 -2.02 35.96 -1.07
N SER A 142 -3.14 36.08 -1.79
CA SER A 142 -4.16 35.03 -1.87
C SER A 142 -3.56 33.68 -2.29
N GLY A 143 -3.94 32.60 -1.59
CA GLY A 143 -3.45 31.26 -1.85
C GLY A 143 -2.10 30.92 -1.21
N VAL A 144 -1.31 31.91 -0.75
CA VAL A 144 -0.01 31.63 -0.11
C VAL A 144 -0.20 31.02 1.27
N ALA A 145 -1.06 31.60 2.11
CA ALA A 145 -1.34 31.07 3.44
C ALA A 145 -1.92 29.65 3.39
N GLU A 146 -2.86 29.42 2.47
CA GLU A 146 -3.50 28.13 2.23
C GLU A 146 -2.48 27.08 1.77
N THR A 147 -1.57 27.44 0.85
CA THR A 147 -0.52 26.53 0.37
C THR A 147 0.47 26.16 1.48
N ILE A 148 0.80 27.11 2.38
CA ILE A 148 1.68 26.85 3.54
C ILE A 148 1.01 25.87 4.52
N GLU A 149 -0.27 26.06 4.82
CA GLU A 149 -1.00 25.14 5.70
C GLU A 149 -1.28 23.78 5.05
N GLU A 150 -1.45 23.75 3.73
CA GLU A 150 -1.48 22.51 2.97
C GLU A 150 -0.14 21.76 3.08
N LEU A 151 1.00 22.44 2.93
CA LEU A 151 2.32 21.83 3.09
C LEU A 151 2.48 21.24 4.49
N ARG A 152 2.06 21.98 5.53
CA ARG A 152 2.05 21.49 6.92
C ARG A 152 1.19 20.24 7.09
N THR A 153 0.04 20.20 6.44
CA THR A 153 -0.88 19.05 6.49
C THR A 153 -0.29 17.84 5.78
N ARG A 154 0.27 18.02 4.59
CA ARG A 154 0.92 16.97 3.80
C ARG A 154 2.18 16.44 4.50
N GLN A 155 2.97 17.30 5.17
CA GLN A 155 4.10 16.87 6.00
C GLN A 155 3.68 15.96 7.16
N LYS A 156 2.58 16.29 7.86
CA LYS A 156 2.03 15.44 8.93
C LYS A 156 1.49 14.11 8.39
N ALA A 157 0.85 14.14 7.23
CA ALA A 157 0.36 12.93 6.56
C ALA A 157 1.54 12.00 6.20
N PHE A 158 2.62 12.55 5.63
CA PHE A 158 3.83 11.80 5.33
C PHE A 158 4.44 11.14 6.58
N HIS A 159 4.62 11.88 7.69
CA HIS A 159 5.12 11.28 8.94
C HIS A 159 4.23 10.13 9.44
N THR A 160 2.92 10.20 9.23
CA THR A 160 1.98 9.13 9.61
C THR A 160 2.19 7.87 8.75
N GLU A 161 2.36 8.04 7.44
CA GLU A 161 2.64 6.92 6.53
C GLU A 161 4.06 6.36 6.75
N GLN A 162 5.04 7.21 7.08
CA GLN A 162 6.41 6.78 7.41
C GLN A 162 6.42 5.86 8.63
N GLN A 163 5.70 6.22 9.69
CA GLN A 163 5.55 5.36 10.88
C GLN A 163 4.84 4.04 10.54
N THR A 164 3.88 4.06 9.61
CA THR A 164 3.19 2.85 9.14
C THR A 164 4.13 1.94 8.36
N TYR A 165 4.97 2.52 7.50
CA TYR A 165 6.00 1.81 6.77
C TYR A 165 7.05 1.19 7.70
N GLU A 166 7.54 1.91 8.70
CA GLU A 166 8.48 1.40 9.71
C GLU A 166 7.89 0.23 10.52
N LYS A 167 6.61 0.32 10.90
CA LYS A 167 5.87 -0.79 11.53
C LYS A 167 5.74 -1.99 10.59
N ALA A 168 5.54 -1.75 9.30
CA ALA A 168 5.48 -2.82 8.30
C ALA A 168 6.84 -3.48 8.04
N LEU A 169 7.95 -2.74 8.16
CA LEU A 169 9.32 -3.27 8.04
C LEU A 169 9.76 -4.08 9.26
N SER A 170 9.39 -3.65 10.46
CA SER A 170 9.75 -4.32 11.72
C SER A 170 9.00 -5.63 11.93
N ALA A 171 7.85 -5.82 11.27
CA ALA A 171 7.22 -7.12 11.14
C ALA A 171 8.09 -8.02 10.25
N GLN A 172 8.97 -8.84 10.85
CA GLN A 172 9.77 -9.85 10.17
C GLN A 172 8.92 -10.58 9.13
N GLY A 173 9.24 -10.36 7.86
CA GLY A 173 8.40 -10.71 6.74
C GLY A 173 9.24 -10.85 5.48
N THR A 174 8.92 -11.88 4.71
CA THR A 174 9.64 -12.34 3.52
C THR A 174 10.08 -11.18 2.61
N SER A 175 11.27 -11.28 2.01
CA SER A 175 11.73 -10.34 0.97
C SER A 175 11.00 -10.52 -0.37
N GLU A 176 10.25 -11.61 -0.54
CA GLU A 176 9.51 -11.90 -1.76
C GLU A 176 8.28 -10.99 -1.89
N SER A 177 7.97 -10.61 -3.14
CA SER A 177 6.76 -9.85 -3.44
C SER A 177 5.51 -10.69 -3.26
N ALA A 178 4.39 -10.03 -2.98
CA ALA A 178 3.11 -10.70 -2.80
C ALA A 178 2.68 -11.45 -4.08
N THR A 179 3.10 -10.98 -5.24
CA THR A 179 2.89 -11.64 -6.54
C THR A 179 3.71 -12.92 -6.71
N ALA A 180 4.97 -12.95 -6.25
CA ALA A 180 5.79 -14.16 -6.28
C ALA A 180 5.18 -15.23 -5.35
N LEU A 181 4.86 -14.83 -4.13
CA LEU A 181 4.23 -15.70 -3.14
C LEU A 181 2.87 -16.25 -3.60
N LYS A 182 2.06 -15.44 -4.32
CA LYS A 182 0.81 -15.90 -4.96
C LYS A 182 1.06 -17.10 -5.89
N LYS A 183 2.12 -17.08 -6.70
CA LYS A 183 2.39 -18.16 -7.67
C LYS A 183 2.66 -19.47 -6.95
N THR A 184 3.53 -19.42 -5.95
CA THR A 184 3.88 -20.59 -5.15
C THR A 184 2.67 -21.11 -4.35
N LEU A 185 1.80 -20.23 -3.82
CA LEU A 185 0.55 -20.64 -3.17
C LEU A 185 -0.42 -21.32 -4.16
N LEU A 186 -0.55 -20.79 -5.38
CA LEU A 186 -1.33 -21.43 -6.44
C LEU A 186 -0.81 -22.84 -6.73
N GLU A 187 0.50 -23.05 -6.76
CA GLU A 187 1.08 -24.37 -6.98
C GLU A 187 0.78 -25.33 -5.83
N LEU A 188 0.88 -24.89 -4.57
CA LEU A 188 0.50 -25.71 -3.41
C LEU A 188 -0.97 -26.16 -3.50
N ILE A 189 -1.88 -25.26 -3.85
CA ILE A 189 -3.31 -25.59 -3.91
C ILE A 189 -3.62 -26.41 -5.17
N ASN A 190 -3.29 -25.91 -6.36
CA ASN A 190 -3.70 -26.52 -7.62
C ASN A 190 -2.92 -27.79 -7.96
N ASN A 191 -1.63 -27.84 -7.62
CA ASN A 191 -0.74 -28.93 -8.03
C ASN A 191 -0.47 -29.95 -6.92
N LYS A 192 -0.80 -29.64 -5.66
CA LYS A 192 -0.68 -30.60 -4.55
C LYS A 192 -2.03 -30.94 -3.94
N LEU A 193 -2.73 -29.97 -3.35
CA LEU A 193 -4.00 -30.24 -2.64
C LEU A 193 -5.07 -30.80 -3.57
N VAL A 194 -5.31 -30.13 -4.70
CA VAL A 194 -6.34 -30.54 -5.67
C VAL A 194 -6.04 -31.91 -6.27
N TYR A 195 -4.78 -32.19 -6.63
CA TYR A 195 -4.40 -33.51 -7.17
C TYR A 195 -4.56 -34.61 -6.13
N PHE A 196 -4.12 -34.38 -4.88
CA PHE A 196 -4.27 -35.34 -3.80
C PHE A 196 -5.74 -35.72 -3.60
N LEU A 197 -6.62 -34.73 -3.43
CA LEU A 197 -8.04 -34.95 -3.18
C LEU A 197 -8.79 -35.57 -4.37
N ILE A 198 -8.31 -35.34 -5.61
CA ILE A 198 -8.84 -36.06 -6.78
C ILE A 198 -8.41 -37.53 -6.74
N ALA A 199 -7.15 -37.81 -6.41
CA ALA A 199 -6.62 -39.17 -6.35
C ALA A 199 -7.28 -40.00 -5.25
N THR A 200 -7.61 -39.37 -4.11
CA THR A 200 -8.23 -40.04 -2.97
C THR A 200 -9.76 -39.93 -2.96
N ASN A 201 -10.38 -39.50 -4.06
CA ASN A 201 -11.83 -39.28 -4.14
C ASN A 201 -12.69 -40.56 -4.10
N THR A 202 -12.10 -41.74 -3.99
CA THR A 202 -12.83 -43.00 -3.74
C THR A 202 -12.86 -43.37 -2.26
N GLU A 203 -12.04 -42.71 -1.45
CA GLU A 203 -11.87 -42.99 -0.03
C GLU A 203 -12.84 -42.14 0.80
N ALA A 204 -13.71 -42.80 1.57
CA ALA A 204 -14.80 -42.15 2.29
C ALA A 204 -14.31 -41.08 3.29
N HIS A 205 -13.15 -41.28 3.91
CA HIS A 205 -12.63 -40.35 4.92
C HIS A 205 -12.17 -39.01 4.35
N TYR A 206 -11.88 -38.89 3.05
CA TYR A 206 -11.52 -37.61 2.42
C TYR A 206 -12.71 -36.88 1.77
N GLN A 207 -13.87 -37.53 1.64
CA GLN A 207 -15.03 -36.98 0.90
C GLN A 207 -15.48 -35.62 1.40
N ASN A 208 -15.59 -35.45 2.72
CA ASN A 208 -16.07 -34.19 3.30
C ASN A 208 -15.12 -33.03 2.97
N LEU A 209 -13.83 -33.22 3.20
CA LEU A 209 -12.80 -32.24 2.84
C LEU A 209 -12.81 -31.94 1.34
N SER A 210 -12.87 -32.96 0.48
CA SER A 210 -12.94 -32.80 -0.98
C SER A 210 -14.12 -31.93 -1.41
N ASN A 211 -15.31 -32.15 -0.83
CA ASN A 211 -16.50 -31.38 -1.13
C ASN A 211 -16.39 -29.92 -0.68
N LEU A 212 -15.90 -29.68 0.53
CA LEU A 212 -15.69 -28.32 1.07
C LEU A 212 -14.65 -27.54 0.26
N VAL A 213 -13.52 -28.18 -0.09
CA VAL A 213 -12.48 -27.59 -0.95
C VAL A 213 -13.05 -27.25 -2.32
N ALA A 214 -13.79 -28.17 -2.95
CA ALA A 214 -14.42 -27.93 -4.23
C ALA A 214 -15.39 -26.75 -4.19
N GLN A 215 -16.19 -26.61 -3.11
CA GLN A 215 -17.10 -25.48 -2.93
C GLN A 215 -16.35 -24.14 -2.82
N ILE A 216 -15.26 -24.08 -2.06
CA ILE A 216 -14.43 -22.88 -1.94
C ILE A 216 -13.84 -22.50 -3.31
N ILE A 217 -13.28 -23.47 -4.04
CA ILE A 217 -12.68 -23.21 -5.35
C ILE A 217 -13.74 -22.74 -6.36
N ASN A 218 -14.89 -23.40 -6.42
CA ASN A 218 -15.96 -23.05 -7.35
C ASN A 218 -16.50 -21.64 -7.09
N SER A 219 -16.82 -21.32 -5.82
CA SER A 219 -17.28 -19.97 -5.45
C SER A 219 -16.25 -18.89 -5.81
N THR A 220 -14.97 -19.16 -5.58
CA THR A 220 -13.87 -18.25 -5.95
C THR A 220 -13.80 -18.05 -7.46
N ASN A 221 -13.85 -19.13 -8.24
CA ASN A 221 -13.80 -19.06 -9.69
C ASN A 221 -15.01 -18.32 -10.29
N GLU A 222 -16.19 -18.47 -9.70
CA GLU A 222 -17.36 -17.68 -10.08
C GLU A 222 -17.14 -16.18 -9.84
N THR A 223 -16.58 -15.79 -8.69
CA THR A 223 -16.24 -14.39 -8.40
C THR A 223 -15.26 -13.83 -9.42
N ILE A 224 -14.21 -14.59 -9.76
CA ILE A 224 -13.22 -14.21 -10.79
C ILE A 224 -13.89 -14.02 -12.16
N SER A 225 -14.78 -14.94 -12.55
CA SER A 225 -15.51 -14.88 -13.82
C SER A 225 -16.47 -13.68 -13.90
N ARG A 226 -17.20 -13.38 -12.82
CA ARG A 226 -18.07 -12.21 -12.74
C ARG A 226 -17.28 -10.91 -12.86
N ARG A 227 -16.07 -10.86 -12.30
CA ARG A 227 -15.17 -9.71 -12.45
C ARG A 227 -14.73 -9.50 -13.90
N SER A 228 -14.30 -10.54 -14.60
CA SER A 228 -13.82 -10.38 -15.98
C SER A 228 -14.92 -9.85 -16.90
N LYS A 229 -16.16 -10.33 -16.76
CA LYS A 229 -17.31 -9.85 -17.56
C LYS A 229 -17.68 -8.37 -17.33
N LYS A 230 -17.30 -7.80 -16.18
CA LYS A 230 -17.52 -6.37 -15.90
C LYS A 230 -16.46 -5.47 -16.50
N THR A 231 -15.30 -6.01 -16.88
CA THR A 231 -14.18 -5.24 -17.44
C THR A 231 -14.33 -5.08 -18.96
N ASP A 232 -15.14 -5.93 -19.60
CA ASP A 232 -15.44 -5.92 -21.05
C ASP A 232 -16.65 -5.04 -21.41
N LYS A 233 -17.13 -4.19 -20.50
CA LYS A 233 -18.19 -3.20 -20.70
C LYS A 233 -17.67 -1.81 -20.39
#